data_AF-A0A2V5YB11-F1
#
_entry.id   AF-A0A2V5YB11-F1
#
_cell.length_a   1.000
_cell.length_b   1.000
_cell.length_c   1.000
_cell.angle_alpha   90.00
_cell.angle_beta   90.00
_cell.angle_gamma   90.00
#
_symmetry.space_group_name_H-M   'P 1'
#
loop_
_entity.id
_entity.type
_entity.pdbx_description
1 polymer ?
#
loop_
_entity_poly.entity_id
_entity_poly.type
_entity_poly.pdbx_seq_one_letter_code
_entity_poly.pdbx_strand_id
1 'polypeptide(L)'
;ARTDANAAALLTNDVDERDREFLTGERTPEGFFRVRAGLDQAIARAQSYAPFADMIWCETSEPNLAEAKRFAENLHAKFPDKLLAYNCSPSFNWKRQLDSASIAKFQRELGAMGYKFQFVTLAGFHALNASMFNLARDYRDHGMAAYAVLQEAEFAAERDGYSATKHQREVGTGYFDLVAQIIADGKSSTAALDGSTEAEQFR
;
A
#
# COMPACT_ATOMS: atom_id res chain seq x y z
N ALA A 1 -4.37 15.22 -3.25
CA ALA A 1 -5.80 15.21 -2.91
C ALA A 1 -6.46 13.93 -3.43
N ARG A 2 -7.34 13.31 -2.63
CA ARG A 2 -8.14 12.13 -2.99
C ARG A 2 -9.58 12.55 -3.28
N THR A 3 -10.25 11.89 -4.22
CA THR A 3 -11.69 11.95 -4.39
C THR A 3 -12.32 10.56 -4.39
N ASP A 4 -13.47 10.44 -3.72
CA ASP A 4 -14.29 9.23 -3.62
C ASP A 4 -15.57 9.31 -4.49
N ALA A 5 -15.72 10.38 -5.27
CA ALA A 5 -16.93 10.67 -6.03
C ALA A 5 -17.25 9.67 -7.16
N ASN A 6 -16.32 8.77 -7.46
CA ASN A 6 -16.57 7.69 -8.40
C ASN A 6 -17.65 6.72 -7.89
N ALA A 7 -17.71 6.50 -6.57
CA ALA A 7 -18.68 5.60 -5.94
C ALA A 7 -19.58 6.30 -4.90
N ALA A 8 -19.17 7.45 -4.36
CA ALA A 8 -19.94 8.16 -3.35
C ALA A 8 -21.21 8.80 -3.94
N ALA A 9 -22.38 8.26 -3.58
CA ALA A 9 -23.69 8.70 -4.08
C ALA A 9 -24.43 9.68 -3.15
N LEU A 10 -23.78 10.15 -2.09
CA LEU A 10 -24.35 11.09 -1.11
C LEU A 10 -23.43 12.31 -0.91
N LEU A 11 -24.04 13.48 -0.74
CA LEU A 11 -23.37 14.75 -0.49
C LEU A 11 -24.03 15.47 0.70
N THR A 12 -23.24 16.17 1.51
CA THR A 12 -23.72 16.83 2.73
C THR A 12 -24.59 18.06 2.48
N ASN A 13 -24.25 18.87 1.49
CA ASN A 13 -24.97 20.09 1.12
C ASN A 13 -24.74 20.43 -0.35
N ASP A 14 -25.60 21.28 -0.92
CA ASP A 14 -25.57 21.74 -2.31
C ASP A 14 -25.13 23.21 -2.46
N VAL A 15 -24.42 23.73 -1.44
CA VAL A 15 -24.04 25.16 -1.42
C VAL A 15 -23.07 25.50 -2.56
N ASP A 16 -22.20 24.55 -2.92
CA ASP A 16 -21.21 24.70 -3.97
C ASP A 16 -21.84 24.47 -5.35
N GLU A 17 -21.80 25.50 -6.20
CA GLU A 17 -22.39 25.44 -7.53
C GLU A 17 -21.76 24.37 -8.42
N ARG A 18 -20.49 24.04 -8.17
CA ARG A 18 -19.73 23.01 -8.89
C ARG A 18 -20.29 21.61 -8.67
N ASP A 19 -20.98 21.38 -7.55
CA ASP A 19 -21.57 20.08 -7.22
C ASP A 19 -23.01 19.93 -7.72
N ARG A 20 -23.68 21.05 -8.03
CA ARG A 20 -25.11 21.06 -8.39
C ARG A 20 -25.41 20.26 -9.64
N GLU A 21 -24.48 20.23 -10.60
CA GLU A 21 -24.66 19.46 -11.83
C GLU A 21 -24.81 17.96 -11.56
N PHE A 22 -24.31 17.42 -10.44
CA PHE A 22 -24.38 16.00 -10.11
C PHE A 22 -25.58 15.62 -9.23
N LEU A 23 -26.30 16.59 -8.68
CA LEU A 23 -27.46 16.35 -7.82
C LEU A 23 -28.58 15.64 -8.59
N THR A 24 -29.26 14.70 -7.95
CA THR A 24 -30.46 14.07 -8.51
C THR A 24 -31.76 14.83 -8.17
N GLY A 25 -31.69 15.76 -7.21
CA GLY A 25 -32.86 16.45 -6.63
C GLY A 25 -33.48 15.72 -5.44
N GLU A 26 -33.02 14.52 -5.10
CA GLU A 26 -33.52 13.74 -3.97
C GLU A 26 -32.69 13.95 -2.71
N ARG A 27 -33.33 13.75 -1.55
CA ARG A 27 -32.69 13.77 -0.23
C ARG A 27 -32.96 12.50 0.57
N THR A 28 -32.03 12.16 1.45
CA THR A 28 -32.21 11.08 2.45
C THR A 28 -32.90 11.62 3.71
N PRO A 29 -33.45 10.74 4.57
CA PRO A 29 -34.05 11.15 5.86
C PRO A 29 -33.07 11.88 6.80
N GLU A 30 -31.79 11.52 6.76
CA GLU A 30 -30.71 12.18 7.51
C GLU A 30 -30.37 13.57 6.96
N GLY A 31 -30.88 13.89 5.76
CA GLY A 31 -30.75 15.19 5.12
C GLY A 31 -29.67 15.28 4.06
N PHE A 32 -28.99 14.19 3.71
CA PHE A 32 -28.01 14.17 2.63
C PHE A 32 -28.68 14.33 1.26
N PHE A 33 -27.98 14.97 0.34
CA PHE A 33 -28.36 15.06 -1.06
C PHE A 33 -27.87 13.82 -1.81
N ARG A 34 -28.70 13.29 -2.70
CA ARG A 34 -28.27 12.21 -3.60
C ARG A 34 -27.57 12.81 -4.82
N VAL A 35 -26.47 12.19 -5.22
CA VAL A 35 -25.67 12.56 -6.40
C VAL A 35 -25.51 11.39 -7.36
N ARG A 36 -25.32 11.71 -8.64
CA ARG A 36 -24.91 10.75 -9.67
C ARG A 36 -23.41 10.49 -9.53
N ALA A 37 -23.07 9.51 -8.68
CA ALA A 37 -21.70 9.03 -8.53
C ALA A 37 -21.14 8.54 -9.88
N GLY A 38 -19.83 8.74 -10.07
CA GLY A 38 -19.12 8.22 -11.23
C GLY A 38 -17.90 9.04 -11.61
N LEU A 39 -17.23 8.61 -12.67
CA LEU A 39 -15.95 9.18 -13.08
C LEU A 39 -16.05 10.67 -13.44
N ASP A 40 -17.18 11.12 -13.99
CA ASP A 40 -17.37 12.52 -14.39
C ASP A 40 -17.32 13.45 -13.18
N GLN A 41 -17.98 13.05 -12.08
CA GLN A 41 -17.92 13.77 -10.81
C GLN A 41 -16.52 13.74 -10.20
N ALA A 42 -15.84 12.60 -10.28
CA ALA A 42 -14.46 12.48 -9.81
C ALA A 42 -13.49 13.37 -10.61
N ILE A 43 -13.64 13.45 -11.93
CA ILE A 43 -12.84 14.33 -12.81
C ILE A 43 -13.09 15.80 -12.48
N ALA A 44 -14.35 16.22 -12.32
CA ALA A 44 -14.69 17.61 -11.98
C ALA A 44 -14.06 18.05 -10.64
N ARG A 45 -14.13 17.17 -9.63
CA ARG A 45 -13.48 17.39 -8.33
C ARG A 45 -11.96 17.39 -8.45
N ALA A 46 -11.38 16.45 -9.18
CA ALA A 46 -9.95 16.38 -9.43
C ALA A 46 -9.40 17.67 -10.06
N GLN A 47 -10.10 18.21 -11.06
CA GLN A 47 -9.74 19.48 -11.70
C GLN A 47 -9.83 20.65 -10.71
N SER A 48 -10.82 20.66 -9.83
CA SER A 48 -10.95 21.68 -8.78
C SER A 48 -9.82 21.58 -7.73
N TYR A 49 -9.33 20.38 -7.45
CA TYR A 49 -8.27 20.14 -6.46
C TYR A 49 -6.87 20.34 -7.02
N ALA A 50 -6.69 20.22 -8.34
CA ALA A 50 -5.39 20.22 -9.00
C ALA A 50 -4.49 21.44 -8.68
N PRO A 51 -5.00 22.68 -8.56
CA PRO A 51 -4.16 23.83 -8.19
C PRO A 51 -3.62 23.76 -6.75
N PHE A 52 -4.19 22.92 -5.90
CA PHE A 52 -3.93 22.88 -4.45
C PHE A 52 -3.26 21.57 -3.99
N ALA A 53 -2.92 20.68 -4.93
CA ALA A 53 -2.33 19.40 -4.62
C ALA A 53 -1.25 19.01 -5.63
N ASP A 54 -0.14 18.49 -5.11
CA ASP A 54 0.96 17.96 -5.93
C ASP A 54 0.51 16.74 -6.73
N MET A 55 -0.25 15.84 -6.08
CA MET A 55 -0.77 14.62 -6.67
C MET A 55 -2.29 14.50 -6.50
N ILE A 56 -2.96 13.93 -7.50
CA ILE A 56 -4.40 13.61 -7.46
C ILE A 56 -4.62 12.10 -7.50
N TRP A 57 -5.57 11.61 -6.70
CA TRP A 57 -6.00 10.22 -6.63
C TRP A 57 -7.52 10.14 -6.70
N CYS A 58 -8.05 9.31 -7.61
CA CYS A 58 -9.45 8.89 -7.62
C CYS A 58 -9.53 7.45 -7.09
N GLU A 59 -10.34 7.21 -6.05
CA GLU A 59 -10.67 5.84 -5.67
C GLU A 59 -11.57 5.21 -6.75
N THR A 60 -11.37 3.91 -7.03
CA THR A 60 -12.12 3.17 -8.05
C THR A 60 -12.73 1.91 -7.46
N SER A 61 -13.79 1.41 -8.10
CA SER A 61 -14.45 0.16 -7.67
C SER A 61 -13.76 -1.09 -8.24
N GLU A 62 -12.95 -0.94 -9.29
CA GLU A 62 -12.29 -2.03 -10.01
C GLU A 62 -10.89 -1.62 -10.52
N PRO A 63 -9.98 -2.58 -10.75
CA PRO A 63 -8.68 -2.32 -11.38
C PRO A 63 -8.85 -2.19 -12.91
N ASN A 64 -9.27 -1.01 -13.36
CA ASN A 64 -9.61 -0.76 -14.77
C ASN A 64 -8.67 0.29 -15.42
N LEU A 65 -7.83 -0.16 -16.36
CA LEU A 65 -6.88 0.72 -17.07
C LEU A 65 -7.56 1.70 -18.02
N ALA A 66 -8.73 1.37 -18.59
CA ALA A 66 -9.46 2.29 -19.47
C ALA A 66 -10.08 3.45 -18.68
N GLU A 67 -10.64 3.16 -17.51
CA GLU A 67 -11.13 4.18 -16.57
C GLU A 67 -9.98 5.07 -16.07
N ALA A 68 -8.85 4.47 -15.70
CA ALA A 68 -7.65 5.20 -15.28
C ALA A 68 -7.13 6.13 -16.39
N LYS A 69 -7.07 5.64 -17.64
CA LYS A 69 -6.67 6.43 -18.80
C LYS A 69 -7.61 7.61 -19.02
N ARG A 70 -8.92 7.39 -18.98
CA ARG A 70 -9.93 8.45 -19.16
C ARG A 70 -9.79 9.54 -18.08
N PHE A 71 -9.56 9.14 -16.82
CA PHE A 71 -9.32 10.08 -15.74
C PHE A 71 -8.06 10.92 -15.97
N ALA A 72 -6.94 10.26 -16.30
CA ALA A 72 -5.67 10.92 -16.55
C ALA A 72 -5.75 11.92 -17.71
N GLU A 73 -6.28 11.50 -18.86
CA GLU A 73 -6.42 12.35 -20.06
C GLU A 73 -7.27 13.60 -19.79
N ASN A 74 -8.38 13.46 -19.05
CA ASN A 74 -9.24 14.59 -18.71
C ASN A 74 -8.61 15.56 -17.70
N LEU A 75 -7.77 15.07 -16.80
CA LEU A 75 -7.04 15.94 -15.88
C LEU A 75 -5.90 16.64 -16.61
N HIS A 76 -5.11 15.91 -17.39
CA HIS A 76 -3.95 16.41 -18.13
C HIS A 76 -4.32 17.38 -19.25
N ALA A 77 -5.53 17.28 -19.81
CA ALA A 77 -6.06 18.29 -20.74
C ALA A 77 -6.09 19.72 -20.14
N LYS A 78 -6.23 19.86 -18.82
CA LYS A 78 -6.17 21.15 -18.10
C LYS A 78 -4.87 21.35 -17.32
N PHE A 79 -4.27 20.26 -16.85
CA PHE A 79 -3.06 20.28 -16.02
C PHE A 79 -2.05 19.23 -16.52
N PRO A 80 -1.34 19.49 -17.63
CA PRO A 80 -0.53 18.49 -18.34
C PRO A 80 0.50 17.76 -17.46
N ASP A 81 1.11 18.48 -16.51
CA ASP A 81 2.16 17.95 -15.64
C ASP A 81 1.64 17.44 -14.29
N LYS A 82 0.31 17.34 -14.10
CA LYS A 82 -0.26 16.93 -12.82
C LYS A 82 0.06 15.46 -12.52
N LEU A 83 0.79 15.24 -11.44
CA LEU A 83 1.11 13.89 -10.97
C LEU A 83 -0.15 13.19 -10.46
N LEU A 84 -0.26 11.89 -10.75
CA LEU A 84 -1.36 11.06 -10.30
C LEU A 84 -0.89 9.97 -9.34
N ALA A 85 -1.80 9.55 -8.46
CA ALA A 85 -1.61 8.42 -7.57
C ALA A 85 -2.71 7.37 -7.80
N TYR A 86 -2.34 6.08 -7.69
CA TYR A 86 -3.26 4.95 -7.91
C TYR A 86 -3.17 3.95 -6.76
N ASN A 87 -4.32 3.59 -6.21
CA ASN A 87 -4.45 2.52 -5.23
C ASN A 87 -4.63 1.17 -5.94
N CYS A 88 -3.60 0.34 -5.91
CA CYS A 88 -3.67 -1.07 -6.31
C CYS A 88 -4.34 -1.88 -5.19
N SER A 89 -5.64 -1.65 -4.99
CA SER A 89 -6.37 -2.07 -3.79
C SER A 89 -6.47 -3.59 -3.63
N PRO A 90 -6.17 -4.14 -2.44
CA PRO A 90 -6.51 -5.53 -2.09
C PRO A 90 -8.01 -5.80 -1.99
N SER A 91 -8.84 -4.76 -1.90
CA SER A 91 -10.30 -4.91 -1.97
C SER A 91 -10.78 -5.40 -3.36
N PHE A 92 -9.93 -5.30 -4.38
CA PHE A 92 -10.21 -5.88 -5.70
C PHE A 92 -9.91 -7.38 -5.70
N ASN A 93 -10.81 -8.17 -6.30
CA ASN A 93 -10.50 -9.54 -6.66
C ASN A 93 -9.73 -9.55 -8.00
N TRP A 94 -8.40 -9.36 -7.94
CA TRP A 94 -7.54 -9.18 -9.11
C TRP A 94 -7.69 -10.28 -10.18
N LYS A 95 -7.66 -11.55 -9.79
CA LYS A 95 -7.77 -12.68 -10.73
C LYS A 95 -9.18 -12.88 -11.30
N ARG A 96 -10.21 -12.35 -10.63
CA ARG A 96 -11.57 -12.33 -11.16
C ARG A 96 -11.74 -11.25 -12.23
N GLN A 97 -11.06 -10.11 -12.06
CA GLN A 97 -11.21 -8.95 -12.92
C GLN A 97 -10.25 -8.94 -14.11
N LEU A 98 -9.04 -9.50 -13.94
CA LEU A 98 -7.95 -9.39 -14.92
C LEU A 98 -7.24 -10.73 -15.12
N ASP A 99 -6.79 -10.96 -16.35
CA ASP A 99 -5.89 -12.06 -16.68
C ASP A 99 -4.45 -11.80 -16.16
N SER A 100 -3.62 -12.85 -16.14
CA SER A 100 -2.26 -12.76 -15.57
C SER A 100 -1.34 -11.80 -16.34
N ALA A 101 -1.49 -11.69 -17.67
CA ALA A 101 -0.69 -10.77 -18.48
C ALA A 101 -1.08 -9.31 -18.22
N SER A 102 -2.39 -9.05 -18.03
CA SER A 102 -2.94 -7.76 -17.65
C SER A 102 -2.50 -7.33 -16.25
N ILE A 103 -2.52 -8.23 -15.26
CA ILE A 103 -1.99 -7.97 -13.92
C ILE A 103 -0.50 -7.63 -13.97
N ALA A 104 0.30 -8.42 -14.70
CA ALA A 104 1.75 -8.24 -14.77
C ALA A 104 2.17 -6.88 -15.36
N LYS A 105 1.39 -6.30 -16.27
CA LYS A 105 1.69 -4.99 -16.86
C LYS A 105 0.98 -3.82 -16.17
N PHE A 106 0.04 -4.08 -15.25
CA PHE A 106 -0.90 -3.07 -14.75
C PHE A 106 -0.22 -1.78 -14.27
N GLN A 107 0.77 -1.90 -13.39
CA GLN A 107 1.49 -0.74 -12.84
C GLN A 107 2.34 0.00 -13.88
N ARG A 108 2.90 -0.72 -14.86
CA ARG A 108 3.68 -0.12 -15.96
C ARG A 108 2.80 0.73 -16.86
N GLU A 109 1.62 0.22 -17.22
CA GLU A 109 0.64 0.96 -18.02
C GLU A 109 0.13 2.21 -17.26
N LEU A 110 -0.18 2.08 -15.97
CA LEU A 110 -0.50 3.23 -15.11
C LEU A 110 0.63 4.28 -15.08
N GLY A 111 1.88 3.83 -14.97
CA GLY A 111 3.05 4.71 -14.97
C GLY A 111 3.18 5.55 -16.24
N ALA A 112 2.82 4.97 -17.39
CA ALA A 112 2.79 5.66 -18.69
C ALA A 112 1.64 6.70 -18.78
N MET A 113 0.57 6.53 -18.03
CA MET A 113 -0.56 7.48 -17.93
C MET A 113 -0.34 8.60 -16.89
N GLY A 114 0.82 8.64 -16.22
CA GLY A 114 1.14 9.68 -15.23
C GLY A 114 0.86 9.32 -13.77
N TYR A 115 0.45 8.07 -13.47
CA TYR A 115 0.34 7.57 -12.10
C TYR A 115 1.73 7.25 -11.52
N LYS A 116 2.36 8.27 -10.92
CA LYS A 116 3.75 8.22 -10.43
C LYS A 116 3.88 7.70 -8.99
N PHE A 117 2.79 7.69 -8.24
CA PHE A 117 2.74 7.03 -6.93
C PHE A 117 1.71 5.92 -6.96
N GLN A 118 2.16 4.67 -6.82
CA GLN A 118 1.30 3.49 -6.88
C GLN A 118 1.56 2.65 -5.63
N PHE A 119 0.49 2.23 -4.96
CA PHE A 119 0.61 1.60 -3.65
C PHE A 119 -0.48 0.54 -3.45
N VAL A 120 -0.17 -0.44 -2.61
CA VAL A 120 -1.12 -1.48 -2.18
C VAL A 120 -1.46 -1.20 -0.72
N THR A 121 -2.64 -0.62 -0.46
CA THR A 121 -3.04 -0.10 0.86
C THR A 121 -2.95 -1.13 1.99
N LEU A 122 -3.46 -2.34 1.76
CA LEU A 122 -3.57 -3.38 2.80
C LEU A 122 -2.52 -4.50 2.66
N ALA A 123 -1.40 -4.24 1.98
CA ALA A 123 -0.34 -5.25 1.80
C ALA A 123 0.16 -5.80 3.14
N GLY A 124 0.46 -4.91 4.11
CA GLY A 124 0.91 -5.31 5.44
C GLY A 124 -0.12 -6.14 6.21
N PHE A 125 -1.40 -5.75 6.15
CA PHE A 125 -2.49 -6.48 6.80
C PHE A 125 -2.61 -7.91 6.25
N HIS A 126 -2.65 -8.07 4.92
CA HIS A 126 -2.77 -9.39 4.30
C HIS A 126 -1.52 -10.25 4.54
N ALA A 127 -0.31 -9.69 4.40
CA ALA A 127 0.92 -10.43 4.62
C ALA A 127 1.04 -10.93 6.06
N LEU A 128 0.83 -10.05 7.05
CA LEU A 128 0.93 -10.38 8.47
C LEU A 128 -0.09 -11.43 8.91
N ASN A 129 -1.36 -11.26 8.53
CA ASN A 129 -2.40 -12.20 8.96
C ASN A 129 -2.25 -13.56 8.28
N ALA A 130 -1.93 -13.58 6.97
CA ALA A 130 -1.78 -14.85 6.25
C ALA A 130 -0.56 -15.65 6.73
N SER A 131 0.59 -14.99 6.92
CA SER A 131 1.81 -15.68 7.38
C SER A 131 1.60 -16.28 8.78
N MET A 132 1.07 -15.50 9.72
CA MET A 132 0.84 -15.94 11.09
C MET A 132 -0.25 -17.02 11.17
N PHE A 133 -1.34 -16.89 10.40
CA PHE A 133 -2.39 -17.91 10.37
C PHE A 133 -1.85 -19.27 9.89
N ASN A 134 -1.06 -19.27 8.81
CA ASN A 134 -0.45 -20.49 8.29
C ASN A 134 0.54 -21.08 9.29
N LEU A 135 1.42 -20.26 9.89
CA LEU A 135 2.37 -20.72 10.90
C LEU A 135 1.65 -21.33 12.11
N ALA A 136 0.64 -20.65 12.66
CA ALA A 136 -0.09 -21.13 13.84
C ALA A 136 -0.84 -22.45 13.55
N ARG A 137 -1.47 -22.56 12.38
CA ARG A 137 -2.13 -23.80 11.95
C ARG A 137 -1.13 -24.95 11.81
N ASP A 138 -0.02 -24.72 11.14
CA ASP A 138 0.93 -25.79 10.85
C ASP A 138 1.71 -26.16 12.13
N TYR A 139 1.97 -25.21 13.02
CA TYR A 139 2.57 -25.43 14.35
C TYR A 139 1.66 -26.24 15.28
N ARG A 140 0.34 -26.04 15.23
CA ARG A 140 -0.63 -26.89 15.95
C ARG A 140 -0.48 -28.37 15.58
N ASP A 141 -0.26 -28.64 14.30
CA ASP A 141 -0.25 -30.00 13.76
C ASP A 141 1.15 -30.66 13.78
N HIS A 142 2.22 -29.87 13.67
CA HIS A 142 3.59 -30.38 13.48
C HIS A 142 4.64 -29.80 14.44
N GLY A 143 4.27 -28.90 15.35
CA GLY A 143 5.19 -28.28 16.31
C GLY A 143 6.41 -27.62 15.65
N MET A 144 7.60 -27.88 16.21
CA MET A 144 8.85 -27.28 15.73
C MET A 144 9.20 -27.60 14.28
N ALA A 145 8.68 -28.69 13.70
CA ALA A 145 8.90 -28.97 12.28
C ALA A 145 8.28 -27.88 11.38
N ALA A 146 7.14 -27.30 11.77
CA ALA A 146 6.55 -26.18 11.05
C ALA A 146 7.39 -24.90 11.16
N TYR A 147 7.96 -24.65 12.34
CA TYR A 147 8.84 -23.48 12.54
C TYR A 147 10.16 -23.62 11.78
N ALA A 148 10.75 -24.81 11.74
CA ALA A 148 11.98 -25.07 10.97
C ALA A 148 11.79 -24.80 9.47
N VAL A 149 10.59 -25.07 8.90
CA VAL A 149 10.29 -24.72 7.50
C VAL A 149 10.33 -23.20 7.26
N LEU A 150 9.82 -22.40 8.22
CA LEU A 150 9.94 -20.94 8.15
C LEU A 150 11.40 -20.51 8.21
N GLN A 151 12.18 -21.05 9.14
CA GLN A 151 13.59 -20.70 9.31
C GLN A 151 14.44 -21.07 8.08
N GLU A 152 14.22 -22.23 7.47
CA GLU A 152 14.90 -22.61 6.22
C GLU A 152 14.52 -21.69 5.06
N ALA A 153 13.28 -21.20 5.01
CA ALA A 153 12.87 -20.21 4.03
C ALA A 153 13.57 -18.85 4.25
N GLU A 154 13.81 -18.45 5.51
CA GLU A 154 14.61 -17.27 5.85
C GLU A 154 16.06 -17.42 5.37
N PHE A 155 16.73 -18.54 5.67
CA PHE A 155 18.08 -18.81 5.18
C PHE A 155 18.16 -18.80 3.64
N ALA A 156 17.19 -19.43 2.97
CA ALA A 156 17.16 -19.46 1.52
C ALA A 156 16.99 -18.06 0.89
N ALA A 157 16.34 -17.12 1.58
CA ALA A 157 16.12 -15.75 1.13
C ALA A 157 17.35 -14.85 1.32
N GLU A 158 18.35 -15.26 2.11
CA GLU A 158 19.57 -14.46 2.32
C GLU A 158 20.34 -14.19 1.02
N ARG A 159 20.32 -15.14 0.08
CA ARG A 159 20.92 -14.98 -1.26
C ARG A 159 20.32 -13.82 -2.06
N ASP A 160 19.08 -13.45 -1.73
CA ASP A 160 18.31 -12.38 -2.38
C ASP A 160 18.33 -11.08 -1.54
N GLY A 161 19.11 -11.04 -0.45
CA GLY A 161 19.34 -9.86 0.37
C GLY A 161 18.55 -9.79 1.68
N TYR A 162 17.84 -10.86 2.08
CA TYR A 162 17.21 -10.94 3.40
C TYR A 162 18.26 -11.05 4.51
N SER A 163 18.06 -10.38 5.65
CA SER A 163 19.04 -10.36 6.76
C SER A 163 18.47 -10.68 8.14
N ALA A 164 17.14 -10.75 8.28
CA ALA A 164 16.51 -10.84 9.59
C ALA A 164 16.57 -12.23 10.24
N THR A 165 17.12 -13.24 9.56
CA THR A 165 17.50 -14.53 10.19
C THR A 165 18.44 -14.29 11.38
N LYS A 166 19.37 -13.34 11.22
CA LYS A 166 20.26 -12.82 12.28
C LYS A 166 19.56 -11.67 13.02
N HIS A 167 18.51 -12.03 13.74
CA HIS A 167 17.58 -11.08 14.35
C HIS A 167 18.21 -10.20 15.43
N GLN A 168 19.29 -10.63 16.11
CA GLN A 168 20.01 -9.78 17.08
C GLN A 168 20.71 -8.63 16.35
N ARG A 169 21.45 -8.92 15.27
CA ARG A 169 22.01 -7.89 14.40
C ARG A 169 20.92 -6.98 13.84
N GLU A 170 19.81 -7.53 13.36
CA GLU A 170 18.74 -6.78 12.68
C GLU A 170 18.11 -5.70 13.58
N VAL A 171 17.95 -5.99 14.87
CA VAL A 171 17.42 -5.02 15.85
C VAL A 171 18.50 -4.11 16.46
N GLY A 172 19.74 -4.21 15.96
CA GLY A 172 20.82 -3.28 16.28
C GLY A 172 21.70 -3.67 17.48
N THR A 173 21.73 -4.93 17.90
CA THR A 173 22.59 -5.35 19.03
C THR A 173 24.05 -4.92 18.83
N GLY A 174 24.60 -5.10 17.63
CA GLY A 174 25.97 -4.66 17.32
C GLY A 174 26.18 -3.15 17.30
N TYR A 175 25.13 -2.39 16.97
CA TYR A 175 25.16 -0.92 17.07
C TYR A 175 25.27 -0.50 18.54
N PHE A 176 24.46 -1.10 19.43
CA PHE A 176 24.51 -0.78 20.86
C PHE A 176 25.79 -1.29 21.54
N ASP A 177 26.36 -2.40 21.09
CA ASP A 177 27.69 -2.85 21.53
C ASP A 177 28.77 -1.83 21.18
N LEU A 178 28.75 -1.27 19.96
CA LEU A 178 29.69 -0.22 19.57
C LEU A 178 29.53 1.04 20.44
N VAL A 179 28.28 1.46 20.71
CA VAL A 179 28.00 2.58 21.61
C VAL A 179 28.57 2.30 23.02
N ALA A 180 28.33 1.10 23.56
CA ALA A 180 28.83 0.71 24.87
C ALA A 180 30.37 0.69 24.92
N GLN A 181 31.02 0.18 23.87
CA GLN A 181 32.47 0.19 23.77
C GLN A 181 33.04 1.61 23.69
N ILE A 182 32.42 2.52 22.92
CA ILE A 182 32.86 3.92 22.85
C ILE A 182 32.74 4.61 24.22
N ILE A 183 31.61 4.44 24.91
CA ILE A 183 31.38 5.02 26.25
C ILE A 183 32.43 4.50 27.25
N ALA A 184 32.75 3.21 27.16
CA ALA A 184 33.68 2.56 28.05
C ALA A 184 35.15 2.69 27.62
N ASP A 185 35.48 3.51 26.62
CA ASP A 185 36.84 3.63 26.08
C ASP A 185 37.46 2.26 25.71
N GLY A 186 36.65 1.41 25.05
CA GLY A 186 37.00 0.06 24.61
C GLY A 186 37.10 -0.99 25.71
N LYS A 187 36.67 -0.68 26.95
CA LYS A 187 36.83 -1.56 28.12
C LYS A 187 35.51 -2.22 28.57
N SER A 188 34.46 -2.17 27.75
CA SER A 188 33.20 -2.81 28.12
C SER A 188 33.36 -4.34 28.10
N SER A 189 33.04 -4.99 29.22
CA SER A 189 33.05 -6.44 29.37
C SER A 189 31.66 -7.08 29.23
N THR A 190 30.66 -6.30 28.83
CA THR A 190 29.25 -6.72 28.78
C THR A 190 28.63 -6.49 27.40
N ALA A 191 29.44 -6.54 26.34
CA ALA A 191 28.93 -6.56 24.96
C ALA A 191 28.12 -7.85 24.72
N ALA A 192 27.12 -7.78 23.85
CA ALA A 192 26.08 -8.80 23.72
C ALA A 192 26.27 -9.73 22.52
N LEU A 193 26.89 -9.30 21.41
CA LEU A 193 27.05 -10.13 20.22
C LEU A 193 28.16 -11.18 20.35
N ASP A 194 29.30 -10.80 20.92
CA ASP A 194 30.42 -11.71 21.11
C ASP A 194 30.03 -12.83 22.09
N GLY A 195 30.08 -14.09 21.63
CA GLY A 195 29.63 -15.25 22.41
C GLY A 195 28.11 -15.49 22.40
N SER A 196 27.35 -14.79 21.56
CA SER A 196 25.92 -15.07 21.35
C SER A 196 25.70 -16.34 20.51
N THR A 197 24.54 -16.98 20.68
CA THR A 197 24.12 -18.12 19.84
C THR A 197 24.03 -17.74 18.37
N GLU A 198 23.71 -16.49 18.05
CA GLU A 198 23.71 -15.97 16.68
C GLU A 198 25.12 -16.02 16.07
N ALA A 199 26.14 -15.56 16.80
CA ALA A 199 27.53 -15.60 16.33
C ALA A 199 28.06 -17.04 16.14
N GLU A 200 27.53 -18.00 16.90
CA GLU A 200 27.96 -19.39 16.85
C GLU A 200 27.23 -20.24 15.80
N GLN A 201 25.90 -20.10 15.71
CA GLN A 201 25.04 -21.02 14.97
C GLN A 201 24.56 -20.48 13.61
N PHE A 202 24.67 -19.16 13.38
CA PHE A 202 24.18 -18.51 12.16
C PHE A 202 25.37 -18.00 11.34
N ARG A 203 26.36 -18.87 11.06
CA ARG A 203 27.55 -18.50 10.29
C ARG A 203 27.23 -18.34 8.80
#